data_AF-A0A0B1SJT3-F1
#
_entry.id   AF-A0A0B1SJT3-F1
#
_cell.length_a   1.000
_cell.length_b   1.000
_cell.length_c   1.000
_cell.angle_alpha   90.00
_cell.angle_beta   90.00
_cell.angle_gamma   90.00
#
_symmetry.space_group_name_H-M   'P 1'
#
loop_
_entity.id
_entity.type
_entity.pdbx_description
1 polymer ?
#
loop_
_entity_poly.entity_id
_entity_poly.type
_entity_poly.pdbx_seq_one_letter_code
_entity_poly.pdbx_strand_id
1 'polypeptide(L)'
;ARELLDASHSGMEDVKKRVLEFLAVRKLSNSITGPILCFAGPPGIGKTSIAKAIAQSLGRNFERISLGGIRDESDIRGHRRTYVAATCGRIIQAVKHAGSNNPLILLDEVDKLFSGIHGSPSAALLEVLDPEQNNSFTDHYLNLPFDLSNVLFIATANDLSKIEGPLADRMEIIEMSGYSTNEKIDIAEHHLIPRQLLQHGISPDHLRIERGALR
;
A
#
# COMPACT_ATOMS: atom_id res chain seq x y z
N ALA A 1 -11.71 -11.35 8.40
CA ALA A 1 -10.86 -10.96 7.26
C ALA A 1 -11.56 -11.25 5.92
N ARG A 2 -11.84 -12.51 5.59
CA ARG A 2 -12.45 -12.91 4.30
C ARG A 2 -13.74 -12.17 3.97
N GLU A 3 -14.72 -12.16 4.88
CA GLU A 3 -16.01 -11.47 4.67
C GLU A 3 -15.87 -9.98 4.34
N LEU A 4 -14.92 -9.27 4.99
CA LEU A 4 -14.66 -7.86 4.74
C LEU A 4 -13.95 -7.61 3.39
N LEU A 5 -13.06 -8.52 2.99
CA LEU A 5 -12.41 -8.47 1.68
C LEU A 5 -13.43 -8.73 0.56
N ASP A 6 -14.33 -9.69 0.76
CA ASP A 6 -15.40 -10.02 -0.17
C ASP A 6 -16.44 -8.90 -0.28
N ALA A 7 -16.79 -8.27 0.83
CA ALA A 7 -17.67 -7.11 0.83
C ALA A 7 -17.06 -5.89 0.13
N SER A 8 -15.73 -5.73 0.17
CA SER A 8 -15.05 -4.55 -0.36
C SER A 8 -14.71 -4.64 -1.84
N HIS A 9 -14.55 -5.84 -2.41
CA HIS A 9 -14.13 -6.05 -3.79
C HIS A 9 -14.85 -7.24 -4.43
N SER A 10 -15.49 -7.01 -5.57
CA SER A 10 -16.01 -8.08 -6.42
C SER A 10 -14.88 -8.75 -7.21
N GLY A 11 -14.87 -10.08 -7.26
CA GLY A 11 -13.85 -10.87 -7.95
C GLY A 11 -12.51 -10.95 -7.19
N MET A 12 -11.42 -11.13 -7.94
CA MET A 12 -10.05 -11.28 -7.42
C MET A 12 -9.85 -12.44 -6.43
N GLU A 13 -10.55 -13.55 -6.62
CA GLU A 13 -10.49 -14.69 -5.69
C GLU A 13 -9.05 -15.17 -5.46
N ASP A 14 -8.23 -15.22 -6.50
CA ASP A 14 -6.83 -15.62 -6.38
C ASP A 14 -6.01 -14.64 -5.53
N VAL A 15 -6.20 -13.33 -5.73
CA VAL A 15 -5.52 -12.28 -4.95
C VAL A 15 -5.95 -12.34 -3.49
N LYS A 16 -7.26 -12.43 -3.22
CA LYS A 16 -7.81 -12.54 -1.86
C LYS A 16 -7.29 -13.79 -1.16
N LYS A 17 -7.23 -14.92 -1.87
CA LYS A 17 -6.68 -16.17 -1.35
C LYS A 17 -5.21 -16.02 -0.96
N ARG A 18 -4.37 -15.45 -1.84
CA ARG A 18 -2.95 -15.19 -1.55
C ARG A 18 -2.76 -14.26 -0.36
N VAL A 19 -3.56 -13.20 -0.26
CA VAL A 19 -3.55 -12.30 0.90
C VAL A 19 -3.90 -13.04 2.18
N LEU A 20 -4.91 -13.91 2.17
CA LEU A 20 -5.29 -14.70 3.34
C LEU A 20 -4.18 -15.70 3.73
N GLU A 21 -3.54 -16.34 2.76
CA GLU A 21 -2.38 -17.23 2.98
C GLU A 21 -1.23 -16.47 3.63
N PHE A 22 -0.86 -15.31 3.09
CA PHE A 22 0.17 -14.44 3.66
C PHE A 22 -0.13 -14.05 5.11
N LEU A 23 -1.37 -13.61 5.38
CA LEU A 23 -1.81 -13.24 6.73
C LEU A 23 -1.84 -14.44 7.68
N ALA A 24 -2.17 -15.64 7.20
CA ALA A 24 -2.16 -16.86 7.99
C ALA A 24 -0.74 -17.26 8.40
N VAL A 25 0.21 -17.23 7.47
CA VAL A 25 1.64 -17.50 7.75
C VAL A 25 2.15 -16.53 8.81
N ARG A 26 1.88 -15.23 8.64
CA ARG A 26 2.31 -14.19 9.60
C ARG A 26 1.68 -14.33 10.98
N LYS A 27 0.45 -14.85 11.07
CA LYS A 27 -0.21 -15.13 12.35
C LYS A 27 0.42 -16.34 13.06
N LEU A 28 0.92 -17.32 12.31
CA LEU A 28 1.53 -18.53 12.84
C LEU A 28 3.00 -18.35 13.23
N SER A 29 3.76 -17.55 12.48
CA SER A 29 5.20 -17.39 12.71
C SER A 29 5.53 -16.60 13.98
N ASN A 30 4.61 -15.79 14.52
CA ASN A 30 4.85 -14.77 15.58
C ASN A 30 6.04 -13.82 15.31
N SER A 31 6.76 -13.99 14.21
CA SER A 31 7.86 -13.17 13.74
C SER A 31 7.42 -12.42 12.49
N ILE A 32 7.78 -11.14 12.44
CA ILE A 32 7.52 -10.24 11.30
C ILE A 32 8.59 -10.41 10.21
N THR A 33 9.42 -11.45 10.34
CA THR A 33 10.47 -11.80 9.38
C THR A 33 9.83 -12.41 8.14
N GLY A 34 9.72 -11.64 7.07
CA GLY A 34 9.20 -12.12 5.79
C GLY A 34 9.13 -11.01 4.75
N PRO A 35 8.99 -11.39 3.47
CA PRO A 35 8.79 -10.41 2.40
C PRO A 35 7.51 -9.59 2.64
N ILE A 36 7.47 -8.38 2.11
CA ILE A 36 6.25 -7.57 2.10
C ILE A 36 5.39 -7.93 0.89
N LEU A 37 4.07 -7.77 0.98
CA LEU A 37 3.20 -7.96 -0.17
C LEU A 37 3.40 -6.82 -1.18
N CYS A 38 3.50 -7.14 -2.47
CA CYS A 38 3.51 -6.18 -3.57
C CYS A 38 2.42 -6.50 -4.60
N PHE A 39 1.49 -5.57 -4.81
CA PHE A 39 0.44 -5.70 -5.82
C PHE A 39 0.90 -5.11 -7.16
N ALA A 40 1.04 -5.96 -8.17
CA ALA A 40 1.53 -5.59 -9.52
C ALA A 40 0.43 -5.66 -10.58
N GLY A 41 0.51 -4.89 -11.68
CA GLY A 41 -0.48 -4.92 -12.78
C GLY A 41 -0.78 -3.57 -13.45
N PRO A 42 -1.79 -3.45 -14.33
CA PRO A 42 -2.16 -2.16 -14.92
C PRO A 42 -2.77 -1.17 -13.90
N PRO A 43 -2.79 0.14 -14.22
CA PRO A 43 -3.46 1.14 -13.39
C PRO A 43 -4.98 0.92 -13.37
N GLY A 44 -5.64 1.31 -12.28
CA GLY A 44 -7.11 1.29 -12.17
C GLY A 44 -7.73 -0.05 -11.77
N ILE A 45 -6.94 -1.08 -11.47
CA ILE A 45 -7.41 -2.42 -11.05
C ILE A 45 -7.61 -2.59 -9.54
N GLY A 46 -7.66 -1.50 -8.77
CA GLY A 46 -8.00 -1.58 -7.34
C GLY A 46 -6.88 -1.98 -6.37
N LYS A 47 -5.60 -1.88 -6.74
CA LYS A 47 -4.44 -2.20 -5.86
C LYS A 47 -4.44 -1.44 -4.52
N THR A 48 -4.66 -0.13 -4.58
CA THR A 48 -4.77 0.73 -3.40
C THR A 48 -6.02 0.38 -2.58
N SER A 49 -7.11 0.06 -3.28
CA SER A 49 -8.39 -0.27 -2.67
C SER A 49 -8.32 -1.60 -1.90
N ILE A 50 -7.66 -2.64 -2.45
CA ILE A 50 -7.47 -3.91 -1.75
C ILE A 50 -6.55 -3.74 -0.53
N ALA A 51 -5.47 -2.97 -0.62
CA ALA A 51 -4.62 -2.66 0.54
C ALA A 51 -5.40 -1.97 1.66
N LYS A 52 -6.29 -1.03 1.31
CA LYS A 52 -7.20 -0.37 2.27
C LYS A 52 -8.18 -1.36 2.91
N ALA A 53 -8.74 -2.28 2.12
CA ALA A 53 -9.63 -3.32 2.63
C ALA A 53 -8.90 -4.28 3.59
N ILE A 54 -7.62 -4.59 3.31
CA ILE A 54 -6.77 -5.38 4.21
C ILE A 54 -6.60 -4.64 5.55
N ALA A 55 -6.25 -3.35 5.53
CA ALA A 55 -6.09 -2.56 6.75
C ALA A 55 -7.36 -2.56 7.60
N GLN A 56 -8.51 -2.33 6.98
CA GLN A 56 -9.82 -2.38 7.64
C GLN A 56 -10.10 -3.77 8.23
N SER A 57 -9.81 -4.83 7.47
CA SER A 57 -10.04 -6.21 7.92
C SER A 57 -9.16 -6.64 9.10
N LEU A 58 -8.01 -5.99 9.26
CA LEU A 58 -7.06 -6.19 10.36
C LEU A 58 -7.26 -5.21 11.52
N GLY A 59 -8.18 -4.24 11.40
CA GLY A 59 -8.37 -3.19 12.39
C GLY A 59 -7.15 -2.27 12.55
N ARG A 60 -6.36 -2.07 11.48
CA ARG A 60 -5.17 -1.21 11.48
C ARG A 60 -5.48 0.13 10.81
N ASN A 61 -4.90 1.22 11.33
CA ASN A 61 -4.92 2.51 10.64
C ASN A 61 -4.23 2.37 9.27
N PHE A 62 -4.78 3.04 8.26
CA PHE A 62 -4.28 2.99 6.88
C PHE A 62 -3.64 4.32 6.52
N GLU A 63 -2.39 4.27 6.07
CA GLU A 63 -1.69 5.43 5.53
C GLU A 63 -1.09 5.10 4.17
N ARG A 64 -1.06 6.10 3.29
CA ARG A 64 -0.53 5.94 1.93
C ARG A 64 0.62 6.90 1.70
N ILE A 65 1.75 6.35 1.29
CA ILE A 65 2.93 7.09 0.86
C ILE A 65 3.09 6.87 -0.64
N SER A 66 2.98 7.93 -1.43
CA SER A 66 3.34 7.86 -2.85
C SER A 66 4.85 8.00 -3.01
N LEU A 67 5.45 7.02 -3.68
CA LEU A 67 6.88 6.97 -3.97
C LEU A 67 7.24 7.50 -5.36
N GLY A 68 6.23 7.78 -6.19
CA GLY A 68 6.40 8.37 -7.50
C GLY A 68 7.12 9.71 -7.44
N GLY A 69 8.24 9.81 -8.15
CA GLY A 69 9.01 11.05 -8.27
C GLY A 69 9.93 11.35 -7.09
N ILE A 70 10.06 10.44 -6.11
CA ILE A 70 11.09 10.55 -5.06
C ILE A 70 12.47 10.35 -5.68
N ARG A 71 13.39 11.26 -5.34
CA ARG A 71 14.77 11.27 -5.83
C ARG A 71 15.83 11.24 -4.74
N ASP A 72 15.46 11.55 -3.50
CA ASP A 72 16.38 11.71 -2.38
C ASP A 72 15.96 10.79 -1.22
N GLU A 73 16.94 10.23 -0.52
CA GLU A 73 16.72 9.46 0.71
C GLU A 73 16.07 10.29 1.82
N SER A 74 16.25 11.61 1.77
CA SER A 74 15.67 12.57 2.72
C SER A 74 14.15 12.58 2.68
N ASP A 75 13.50 12.19 1.57
CA ASP A 75 12.06 11.99 1.53
C ASP A 75 11.64 10.82 2.45
N ILE A 76 12.47 9.79 2.59
CA ILE A 76 12.18 8.60 3.41
C ILE A 76 12.62 8.82 4.87
N ARG A 77 13.82 9.39 5.09
CA ARG A 77 14.47 9.54 6.41
C ARG A 77 14.41 10.94 7.01
N GLY A 78 13.93 11.92 6.26
CA GLY A 78 13.89 13.31 6.70
C GLY A 78 15.24 14.01 6.60
N HIS A 79 15.22 15.28 6.99
CA HIS A 79 16.40 16.13 7.00
C HIS A 79 16.99 16.24 8.40
N ARG A 80 18.30 16.44 8.49
CA ARG A 80 18.93 16.78 9.77
C ARG A 80 18.28 18.04 10.35
N ARG A 81 18.00 18.02 11.65
CA ARG A 81 17.34 19.13 12.37
C ARG A 81 18.09 20.47 12.28
N THR A 82 19.35 20.45 11.91
CA THR A 82 20.20 21.64 11.70
C THR A 82 19.83 22.44 10.45
N TYR A 83 19.09 21.86 9.49
CA TYR A 83 18.66 22.56 8.28
C TYR A 83 17.44 23.45 8.53
N VAL A 84 17.40 24.59 7.85
CA VAL A 84 16.22 25.47 7.83
C VAL A 84 15.06 24.70 7.20
N ALA A 85 13.89 24.75 7.82
CA ALA A 85 12.68 24.03 7.40
C ALA A 85 12.84 22.49 7.34
N ALA A 86 13.74 21.92 8.15
CA ALA A 86 13.86 20.47 8.25
C ALA A 86 12.56 19.81 8.75
N THR A 87 12.21 18.69 8.12
CA THR A 87 11.04 17.87 8.48
C THR A 87 11.45 16.40 8.63
N CYS A 88 10.68 15.64 9.42
CA CYS A 88 10.75 14.17 9.42
C CYS A 88 10.51 13.60 8.02
N GLY A 89 11.02 12.41 7.77
CA GLY A 89 10.76 11.66 6.56
C GLY A 89 9.33 11.12 6.50
N ARG A 90 8.89 10.75 5.29
CA ARG A 90 7.52 10.31 5.00
C ARG A 90 7.11 9.09 5.84
N ILE A 91 8.05 8.21 6.21
CA ILE A 91 7.77 7.04 7.05
C ILE A 91 7.29 7.46 8.43
N ILE A 92 8.08 8.29 9.13
CA ILE A 92 7.71 8.81 10.46
C ILE A 92 6.47 9.69 10.39
N GLN A 93 6.33 10.50 9.35
CA GLN A 93 5.11 11.30 9.15
C GLN A 93 3.87 10.43 9.01
N ALA A 94 3.95 9.33 8.24
CA ALA A 94 2.84 8.39 8.09
C ALA A 94 2.49 7.72 9.42
N VAL A 95 3.48 7.24 10.18
CA VAL A 95 3.21 6.67 11.52
C VAL A 95 2.56 7.71 12.45
N LYS A 96 3.06 8.95 12.43
CA LYS A 96 2.49 10.05 13.21
C LYS A 96 1.05 10.37 12.80
N HIS A 97 0.74 10.39 11.51
CA HIS A 97 -0.61 10.66 10.99
C HIS A 97 -1.58 9.53 11.29
N ALA A 98 -1.12 8.27 11.19
CA ALA A 98 -1.90 7.10 11.56
C ALA A 98 -2.35 7.13 13.02
N GLY A 99 -1.55 7.75 13.90
CA GLY A 99 -1.81 7.83 15.34
C GLY A 99 -1.69 6.48 16.05
N SER A 100 -0.99 5.51 15.45
CA SER A 100 -0.77 4.18 16.01
C SER A 100 0.63 3.66 15.66
N ASN A 101 1.14 2.72 16.46
CA ASN A 101 2.47 2.10 16.26
C ASN A 101 2.43 0.82 15.41
N ASN A 102 1.24 0.38 14.96
CA ASN A 102 1.05 -0.79 14.11
C ASN A 102 0.22 -0.52 12.84
N PRO A 103 0.37 0.64 12.15
CA PRO A 103 -0.42 0.95 10.97
C PRO A 103 -0.10 0.00 9.81
N LEU A 104 -1.02 -0.03 8.83
CA LEU A 104 -0.72 -0.52 7.50
C LEU A 104 -0.31 0.69 6.64
N ILE A 105 0.95 0.69 6.19
CA ILE A 105 1.49 1.72 5.31
C ILE A 105 1.57 1.15 3.88
N LEU A 106 0.86 1.80 2.96
CA LEU A 106 0.93 1.51 1.53
C LEU A 106 2.03 2.34 0.87
N LEU A 107 3.04 1.66 0.34
CA LEU A 107 4.10 2.19 -0.52
C LEU A 107 3.61 2.17 -1.98
N ASP A 108 3.04 3.27 -2.42
CA ASP A 108 2.36 3.37 -3.71
C ASP A 108 3.34 3.76 -4.83
N GLU A 109 3.30 3.06 -5.95
CA GLU A 109 4.14 3.28 -7.14
C GLU A 109 5.65 3.09 -6.89
N VAL A 110 6.05 1.94 -6.30
CA VAL A 110 7.47 1.61 -6.07
C VAL A 110 8.28 1.55 -7.36
N ASP A 111 7.63 1.24 -8.49
CA ASP A 111 8.22 1.19 -9.83
C ASP A 111 8.59 2.57 -10.40
N LYS A 112 8.21 3.65 -9.71
CA LYS A 112 8.53 5.04 -10.09
C LYS A 112 9.56 5.69 -9.18
N LEU A 113 10.23 4.92 -8.33
CA LEU A 113 11.39 5.37 -7.58
C LEU A 113 12.53 5.70 -8.54
N PHE A 114 13.19 6.82 -8.32
CA PHE A 114 14.34 7.20 -9.12
C PHE A 114 15.58 6.43 -8.67
N SER A 115 16.26 5.77 -9.61
CA SER A 115 17.57 5.16 -9.41
C SER A 115 18.65 6.09 -9.96
N GLY A 116 19.44 6.69 -9.07
CA GLY A 116 20.48 7.67 -9.40
C GLY A 116 21.81 7.38 -8.72
N ILE A 117 22.87 8.08 -9.17
CA ILE A 117 24.24 7.92 -8.65
C ILE A 117 24.44 8.62 -7.29
N HIS A 118 23.60 9.60 -6.95
CA HIS A 118 23.68 10.37 -5.70
C HIS A 118 22.53 10.03 -4.76
N GLY A 119 22.77 9.06 -3.88
CA GLY A 119 21.78 8.57 -2.92
C GLY A 119 20.69 7.71 -3.59
N SER A 120 20.38 6.56 -3.01
CA SER A 120 19.28 5.72 -3.50
C SER A 120 18.14 5.73 -2.48
N PRO A 121 16.99 6.33 -2.81
CA PRO A 121 15.77 6.18 -2.01
C PRO A 121 15.42 4.71 -1.74
N SER A 122 15.78 3.82 -2.67
CA SER A 122 15.62 2.38 -2.56
C SER A 122 16.45 1.81 -1.40
N ALA A 123 17.67 2.31 -1.17
CA ALA A 123 18.48 1.92 0.00
C ALA A 123 17.84 2.35 1.33
N ALA A 124 17.26 3.54 1.37
CA ALA A 124 16.52 4.00 2.54
C ALA A 124 15.29 3.12 2.82
N LEU A 125 14.58 2.69 1.77
CA LEU A 125 13.46 1.75 1.89
C LEU A 125 13.90 0.35 2.30
N LEU A 126 15.07 -0.13 1.85
CA LEU A 126 15.57 -1.44 2.29
C LEU A 126 15.77 -1.48 3.81
N GLU A 127 16.31 -0.42 4.42
CA GLU A 127 16.43 -0.35 5.89
C GLU A 127 15.07 -0.38 6.60
N VAL A 128 14.07 0.31 6.04
CA VAL A 128 12.69 0.33 6.58
C VAL A 128 12.01 -1.04 6.47
N LEU A 129 12.27 -1.76 5.37
CA LEU A 129 11.63 -3.04 5.07
C LEU A 129 12.39 -4.23 5.67
N ASP A 130 13.64 -4.06 6.07
CA ASP A 130 14.46 -5.13 6.63
C ASP A 130 14.04 -5.43 8.09
N PRO A 131 13.52 -6.64 8.39
CA PRO A 131 13.13 -7.03 9.75
C PRO A 131 14.27 -6.97 10.77
N GLU A 132 15.53 -7.03 10.33
CA GLU A 132 16.70 -6.95 11.20
C GLU A 132 17.07 -5.52 11.59
N GLN A 133 16.66 -4.52 10.79
CA GLN A 133 17.04 -3.11 10.97
C GLN A 133 15.85 -2.23 11.37
N ASN A 134 14.62 -2.62 11.00
CA ASN A 134 13.44 -1.77 11.18
C ASN A 134 13.05 -1.53 12.65
N ASN A 135 13.56 -2.32 13.59
CA ASN A 135 13.36 -2.15 15.03
C ASN A 135 14.07 -0.91 15.62
N SER A 136 15.02 -0.34 14.86
CA SER A 136 15.87 0.77 15.29
C SER A 136 16.07 1.80 14.18
N PHE A 137 15.09 1.90 13.27
CA PHE A 137 15.10 2.86 12.17
C PHE A 137 15.33 4.28 12.67
N THR A 138 16.31 4.97 12.10
CA THR A 138 16.70 6.31 12.55
C THR A 138 16.35 7.35 11.49
N ASP A 139 15.34 8.15 11.79
CA ASP A 139 15.00 9.36 11.02
C ASP A 139 15.99 10.48 11.35
N HIS A 140 16.52 11.18 10.34
CA HIS A 140 17.54 12.21 10.48
C HIS A 140 17.05 13.43 11.27
N TYR A 141 15.74 13.70 11.27
CA TYR A 141 15.15 14.80 12.01
C TYR A 141 14.98 14.44 13.49
N LEU A 142 14.45 13.24 13.77
CA LEU A 142 14.27 12.75 15.14
C LEU A 142 15.60 12.41 15.82
N ASN A 143 16.53 11.83 15.06
CA ASN A 143 17.84 11.35 15.52
C ASN A 143 17.74 10.42 16.75
N LEU A 144 16.69 9.62 16.79
CA LEU A 144 16.41 8.60 17.81
C LEU A 144 15.94 7.33 17.10
N PRO A 145 16.31 6.14 17.59
CA PRO A 145 15.82 4.89 17.02
C PRO A 145 14.31 4.79 17.23
N PHE A 146 13.60 4.43 16.17
CA PHE A 146 12.16 4.22 16.15
C PHE A 146 11.85 2.78 15.73
N ASP A 147 11.02 2.09 16.51
CA ASP A 147 10.63 0.71 16.22
C ASP A 147 9.49 0.67 15.20
N LEU A 148 9.82 0.25 13.97
CA LEU A 148 8.88 0.01 12.88
C LEU A 148 8.49 -1.47 12.73
N SER A 149 8.97 -2.37 13.60
CA SER A 149 8.72 -3.81 13.45
C SER A 149 7.22 -4.13 13.43
N ASN A 150 6.38 -3.39 14.16
CA ASN A 150 4.94 -3.63 14.19
C ASN A 150 4.15 -3.07 12.98
N VAL A 151 4.80 -2.26 12.14
CA VAL A 151 4.19 -1.68 10.94
C VAL A 151 4.01 -2.76 9.87
N LEU A 152 2.85 -2.75 9.19
CA LEU A 152 2.59 -3.61 8.04
C LEU A 152 2.81 -2.80 6.76
N PHE A 153 3.87 -3.10 6.04
CA PHE A 153 4.12 -2.50 4.73
C PHE A 153 3.48 -3.34 3.61
N ILE A 154 2.82 -2.67 2.67
CA ILE A 154 2.35 -3.24 1.40
C ILE A 154 2.82 -2.30 0.29
N ALA A 155 3.28 -2.84 -0.83
CA ALA A 155 3.70 -2.08 -2.00
C ALA A 155 2.71 -2.20 -3.16
N THR A 156 2.71 -1.21 -4.06
CA THR A 156 2.07 -1.30 -5.38
C THR A 156 3.07 -0.95 -6.47
N ALA A 157 2.98 -1.66 -7.60
CA ALA A 157 3.78 -1.39 -8.78
C ALA A 157 2.93 -1.49 -10.04
N ASN A 158 3.17 -0.65 -11.04
CA ASN A 158 2.55 -0.83 -12.35
C ASN A 158 3.43 -1.67 -13.30
N ASP A 159 4.75 -1.52 -13.19
CA ASP A 159 5.73 -2.21 -14.01
C ASP A 159 6.82 -2.85 -13.14
N LEU A 160 6.79 -4.17 -13.02
CA LEU A 160 7.76 -4.94 -12.24
C LEU A 160 9.19 -4.79 -12.76
N SER A 161 9.36 -4.54 -14.07
CA SER A 161 10.70 -4.42 -14.69
C SER A 161 11.47 -3.18 -14.23
N LYS A 162 10.76 -2.20 -13.63
CA LYS A 162 11.33 -0.96 -13.12
C LYS A 162 11.68 -0.98 -11.64
N ILE A 163 11.34 -2.06 -10.94
CA ILE A 163 11.70 -2.23 -9.53
C ILE A 163 13.16 -2.66 -9.44
N GLU A 164 13.94 -2.02 -8.57
CA GLU A 164 15.32 -2.45 -8.31
C GLU A 164 15.35 -3.87 -7.72
N GLY A 165 16.27 -4.71 -8.21
CA GLY A 165 16.41 -6.11 -7.77
C GLY A 165 16.41 -6.30 -6.25
N PRO A 166 17.24 -5.55 -5.48
CA PRO A 166 17.25 -5.66 -4.02
C PRO A 166 15.90 -5.41 -3.35
N LEU A 167 15.07 -4.50 -3.89
CA LEU A 167 13.72 -4.26 -3.38
C LEU A 167 12.77 -5.38 -3.80
N ALA A 168 12.86 -5.86 -5.04
CA ALA A 168 12.04 -6.95 -5.54
C ALA A 168 12.25 -8.25 -4.73
N ASP A 169 13.49 -8.54 -4.32
CA ASP A 169 13.84 -9.71 -3.50
C ASP A 169 13.22 -9.67 -2.09
N ARG A 170 12.78 -8.49 -1.63
CA ARG A 170 12.08 -8.30 -0.35
C ARG A 170 10.56 -8.33 -0.50
N MET A 171 10.04 -8.60 -1.69
CA MET A 171 8.61 -8.55 -2.01
C MET A 171 8.05 -9.90 -2.42
N GLU A 172 6.87 -10.26 -1.90
CA GLU A 172 6.02 -11.29 -2.46
C GLU A 172 5.07 -10.63 -3.47
N ILE A 173 5.34 -10.87 -4.74
CA ILE A 173 4.61 -10.26 -5.85
C ILE A 173 3.29 -11.00 -6.08
N ILE A 174 2.18 -10.27 -6.00
CA ILE A 174 0.85 -10.72 -6.42
C ILE A 174 0.46 -9.92 -7.66
N GLU A 175 0.49 -10.59 -8.81
CA GLU A 175 0.03 -10.01 -10.06
C GLU A 175 -1.50 -9.94 -10.10
N MET A 176 -2.00 -8.73 -10.30
CA MET A 176 -3.42 -8.44 -10.47
C MET A 176 -3.68 -8.22 -11.95
N SER A 177 -4.47 -9.11 -12.55
CA SER A 177 -4.91 -8.98 -13.93
C SER A 177 -5.99 -7.90 -14.07
N GLY A 178 -6.19 -7.44 -15.32
CA GLY A 178 -7.36 -6.63 -15.64
C GLY A 178 -8.67 -7.41 -15.45
N TYR A 179 -9.77 -6.67 -15.38
CA TYR A 179 -11.12 -7.23 -15.27
C TYR A 179 -11.73 -7.55 -16.63
N SER A 180 -12.45 -8.66 -16.70
CA SER A 180 -13.41 -8.95 -17.78
C SER A 180 -14.56 -7.95 -17.81
N THR A 181 -15.29 -7.87 -18.93
CA THR A 181 -16.44 -6.96 -19.05
C THR A 181 -17.51 -7.24 -18.00
N ASN A 182 -17.79 -8.51 -17.71
CA ASN A 182 -18.77 -8.88 -16.68
C ASN A 182 -18.30 -8.43 -15.29
N GLU A 183 -17.03 -8.63 -14.95
CA GLU A 183 -16.48 -8.14 -13.68
C GLU A 183 -16.52 -6.61 -13.58
N LYS A 184 -16.26 -5.88 -14.67
CA LYS A 184 -16.40 -4.42 -14.69
C LYS A 184 -17.83 -3.97 -14.42
N ILE A 185 -18.82 -4.64 -15.02
CA ILE A 185 -20.24 -4.36 -14.77
C ILE A 185 -20.56 -4.61 -13.29
N ASP A 186 -20.14 -5.76 -12.76
CA ASP A 186 -20.41 -6.10 -11.37
C ASP A 186 -19.71 -5.13 -10.39
N ILE A 187 -18.49 -4.67 -10.70
CA ILE A 187 -17.78 -3.64 -9.94
C ILE A 187 -18.52 -2.29 -10.03
N ALA A 188 -19.02 -1.93 -11.21
CA ALA A 188 -19.76 -0.69 -11.41
C ALA A 188 -21.05 -0.68 -10.59
N GLU A 189 -21.84 -1.75 -10.67
CA GLU A 189 -23.14 -1.88 -9.97
C GLU A 189 -22.98 -1.89 -8.46
N HIS A 190 -22.05 -2.66 -7.92
CA HIS A 190 -21.96 -2.87 -6.46
C HIS A 190 -21.10 -1.82 -5.75
N HIS A 191 -20.13 -1.20 -6.44
CA HIS A 191 -19.14 -0.33 -5.79
C HIS A 191 -19.09 1.07 -6.37
N LEU A 192 -18.97 1.23 -7.70
CA LEU A 192 -18.75 2.56 -8.29
C LEU A 192 -20.00 3.43 -8.27
N ILE A 193 -21.15 2.89 -8.71
CA ILE A 193 -22.41 3.63 -8.79
C ILE A 193 -22.86 4.09 -7.39
N PRO A 194 -22.97 3.21 -6.37
CA PRO A 194 -23.38 3.65 -5.03
C PRO A 194 -22.45 4.71 -4.46
N ARG A 195 -21.13 4.58 -4.68
CA ARG A 195 -20.14 5.56 -4.22
C ARG A 195 -20.31 6.91 -4.90
N GLN A 196 -20.55 6.94 -6.21
CA GLN A 196 -20.76 8.18 -6.96
C GLN A 196 -22.08 8.85 -6.58
N LEU A 197 -23.17 8.09 -6.46
CA LEU A 197 -24.46 8.62 -6.02
C LEU A 197 -24.34 9.31 -4.66
N LEU A 198 -23.68 8.65 -3.70
CA LEU A 198 -23.44 9.21 -2.37
C LEU A 198 -22.57 10.47 -2.41
N GLN A 199 -21.49 10.49 -3.21
CA GLN A 199 -20.64 11.67 -3.38
C GLN A 199 -21.38 12.87 -3.97
N HIS A 200 -22.39 12.62 -4.80
CA HIS A 200 -23.21 13.65 -5.43
C HIS A 200 -24.54 13.92 -4.68
N GLY A 201 -24.79 13.26 -3.55
CA GLY A 201 -26.02 13.44 -2.77
C GLY A 201 -27.29 12.96 -3.47
N ILE A 202 -27.18 12.04 -4.43
CA ILE A 202 -28.29 11.50 -5.21
C ILE A 202 -28.83 10.25 -4.50
N SER A 203 -30.11 10.24 -4.15
CA SER A 203 -30.78 9.03 -3.64
C SER A 203 -30.84 7.96 -4.73
N PRO A 204 -30.70 6.66 -4.39
CA PRO A 204 -30.94 5.55 -5.33
C PRO A 204 -32.29 5.63 -6.04
N ASP A 205 -33.29 6.26 -5.42
CA ASP A 205 -34.62 6.43 -6.00
C ASP A 205 -34.68 7.48 -7.12
N HIS A 206 -33.71 8.41 -7.14
CA HIS A 206 -33.68 9.52 -8.12
C HIS A 206 -32.97 9.12 -9.41
N LEU A 207 -32.03 8.17 -9.36
CA LEU A 207 -31.25 7.77 -10.51
C LEU A 207 -30.95 6.27 -10.45
N ARG A 208 -31.53 5.52 -11.39
CA ARG A 208 -31.25 4.12 -11.61
C ARG A 208 -30.54 3.94 -12.93
N ILE A 209 -29.32 3.41 -12.88
CA ILE A 209 -28.56 3.02 -14.07
C ILE A 209 -28.84 1.53 -14.31
N GLU A 210 -29.43 1.21 -15.46
CA GLU A 210 -29.70 -0.18 -15.82
C GLU A 210 -28.43 -0.89 -16.30
N ARG A 211 -28.35 -2.21 -16.05
CA ARG A 211 -27.22 -3.05 -16.47
C ARG A 211 -26.91 -2.97 -17.97
N GLY A 212 -27.94 -2.74 -18.80
CA GLY A 212 -27.79 -2.55 -20.24
C GLY A 212 -27.00 -1.29 -20.62
N ALA A 213 -27.03 -0.25 -19.79
CA ALA A 213 -26.28 0.98 -20.00
C ALA A 213 -24.78 0.86 -19.59
N LEU A 214 -24.39 -0.24 -18.92
CA LEU A 214 -23.02 -0.50 -18.48
C LEU A 214 -22.23 -1.40 -19.45
N ARG A 215 -22.86 -1.86 -20.53
CA ARG A 215 -22.28 -2.76 -21.55
C ARG A 215 -21.68 -2.01 -22.73
#